data_AF-A0A2W4P5C1-F1
#
_entry.id   AF-A0A2W4P5C1-F1
#
_cell.length_a   1.000
_cell.length_b   1.000
_cell.length_c   1.000
_cell.angle_alpha   90.00
_cell.angle_beta   90.00
_cell.angle_gamma   90.00
#
_symmetry.space_group_name_H-M   'P 1'
#
loop_
_entity.id
_entity.type
_entity.pdbx_description
1 polymer ?
#
loop_
_entity_poly.entity_id
_entity_poly.type
_entity_poly.pdbx_seq_one_letter_code
_entity_poly.pdbx_strand_id
1 'polypeptide(L)'
;AAWAVRRMRGFGQVAPGAVEILADVPLGTKERAVLVQVGSQQLLIGVAPGRVSTLHVLADPVAVDRGERLGGAPSGRPDFKSVLRRSLGL
;
A
#
# COMPACT_ATOMS: atom_id res chain seq x y z
N ALA A 1 -30.19 12.31 1.96
CA ALA A 1 -28.71 12.40 2.00
C ALA A 1 -28.10 11.20 2.74
N ALA A 2 -28.20 9.99 2.19
CA ALA A 2 -27.86 8.73 2.90
C ALA A 2 -26.74 7.90 2.23
N TRP A 3 -25.93 8.50 1.35
CA TRP A 3 -24.81 7.82 0.70
C TRP A 3 -23.42 8.22 1.26
N ALA A 4 -23.39 9.26 2.12
CA ALA A 4 -22.13 9.81 2.65
C ALA A 4 -21.52 8.98 3.79
N VAL A 5 -22.28 8.07 4.41
CA VAL A 5 -21.82 7.37 5.64
C VAL A 5 -20.96 6.14 5.34
N ARG A 6 -20.95 5.61 4.10
CA ARG A 6 -20.18 4.41 3.77
C ARG A 6 -18.69 4.67 3.51
N ARG A 7 -18.30 5.93 3.27
CA ARG A 7 -16.91 6.29 2.99
C ARG A 7 -16.01 6.29 4.24
N MET A 8 -16.59 6.38 5.44
CA MET A 8 -15.84 6.51 6.70
C MET A 8 -15.52 5.19 7.42
N ARG A 9 -15.92 4.03 6.88
CA ARG A 9 -15.52 2.73 7.45
C ARG A 9 -14.17 2.21 6.94
N GLY A 10 -13.43 3.03 6.18
CA GLY A 10 -12.10 2.70 5.67
C GLY A 10 -10.93 3.13 6.56
N PHE A 11 -11.19 3.77 7.71
CA PHE A 11 -10.17 4.21 8.67
C PHE A 11 -10.20 3.38 9.96
N GLY A 12 -10.43 2.07 9.81
CA GLY A 12 -9.96 1.15 10.82
C GLY A 12 -8.45 1.13 10.72
N GLN A 13 -7.77 1.90 11.57
CA GLN A 13 -6.45 1.48 12.04
C GLN A 13 -6.65 0.09 12.62
N VAL A 14 -6.43 -0.93 11.79
CA VAL A 14 -6.01 -2.23 12.28
C VAL A 14 -4.80 -1.89 13.14
N ALA A 15 -4.79 -2.39 14.38
CA ALA A 15 -3.64 -2.37 15.28
C ALA A 15 -2.34 -2.64 14.50
N PRO A 16 -1.13 -2.36 15.03
CA PRO A 16 0.10 -2.90 14.45
C PRO A 16 0.00 -4.44 14.51
N GLY A 17 -0.70 -5.00 13.54
CA GLY A 17 -0.93 -6.41 13.41
C GLY A 17 0.44 -7.00 13.19
N ALA A 18 0.69 -8.16 13.77
CA ALA A 18 1.91 -8.90 13.52
C ALA A 18 2.20 -9.12 12.01
N VAL A 19 1.24 -8.79 11.13
CA VAL A 19 1.24 -8.97 9.69
C VAL A 19 0.81 -7.67 9.00
N GLU A 20 1.67 -7.11 8.16
CA GLU A 20 1.43 -5.92 7.32
C GLU A 20 1.64 -6.28 5.84
N ILE A 21 0.77 -5.81 4.95
CA ILE A 21 0.93 -6.02 3.50
C ILE A 21 1.71 -4.85 2.92
N LEU A 22 2.86 -5.12 2.30
CA LEU A 22 3.74 -4.10 1.73
C LEU A 22 3.42 -3.81 0.26
N ALA A 23 3.15 -4.85 -0.52
CA ALA A 23 2.86 -4.74 -1.95
C ALA A 23 2.07 -5.94 -2.47
N ASP A 24 1.33 -5.75 -3.56
CA ASP A 24 0.70 -6.82 -4.31
C ASP A 24 0.94 -6.64 -5.82
N VAL A 25 1.09 -7.76 -6.53
CA VAL A 25 1.31 -7.81 -7.97
C VAL A 25 0.39 -8.88 -8.57
N PRO A 26 -0.48 -8.56 -9.54
CA PRO A 26 -1.27 -9.56 -10.23
C PRO A 26 -0.38 -10.44 -11.12
N LEU A 27 -0.54 -11.76 -11.04
CA LEU A 27 0.16 -12.74 -11.87
C LEU A 27 -0.75 -13.35 -12.96
N GLY A 28 -2.06 -13.26 -12.77
CA GLY A 28 -3.07 -13.76 -13.71
C GLY A 28 -4.46 -13.23 -13.38
N THR A 29 -5.49 -13.76 -14.04
CA THR A 29 -6.88 -13.29 -13.87
C THR A 29 -7.41 -13.42 -12.43
N LYS A 30 -6.91 -14.41 -11.68
CA LYS A 30 -7.29 -14.66 -10.29
C LYS A 30 -6.09 -14.94 -9.38
N GLU A 31 -4.88 -14.71 -9.88
CA GLU A 31 -3.64 -15.02 -9.19
C GLU A 31 -2.87 -13.75 -8.90
N ARG A 32 -2.23 -13.70 -7.73
CA ARG A 32 -1.44 -12.54 -7.30
C ARG A 32 -0.31 -12.95 -6.37
N ALA A 33 0.82 -12.25 -6.47
CA ALA A 33 1.90 -12.28 -5.51
C ALA A 33 1.71 -11.13 -4.51
N VAL A 34 1.88 -11.39 -3.23
CA VAL A 34 1.72 -10.43 -2.15
C VAL A 34 2.97 -10.46 -1.29
N LEU A 35 3.60 -9.31 -1.11
CA LEU A 35 4.70 -9.13 -0.17
C LEU A 35 4.12 -8.71 1.18
N VAL A 36 4.44 -9.48 2.21
CA VAL A 36 3.89 -9.32 3.56
C VAL A 36 5.05 -9.22 4.56
N GLN A 37 5.02 -8.21 5.42
CA GLN A 37 5.89 -8.07 6.58
C GLN A 37 5.25 -8.78 7.77
N VAL A 38 5.96 -9.72 8.39
CA VAL A 38 5.54 -10.40 9.62
C VAL A 38 6.61 -10.21 10.68
N GLY A 39 6.35 -9.33 11.66
CA GLY A 39 7.38 -8.90 12.60
C GLY A 39 8.59 -8.31 11.86
N SER A 40 9.75 -8.95 11.95
CA SER A 40 10.97 -8.55 11.25
C SER A 40 11.18 -9.21 9.88
N GLN A 41 10.40 -10.25 9.52
CA GLN A 41 10.60 -11.00 8.29
C GLN A 41 9.68 -10.52 7.16
N GLN A 42 10.17 -10.59 5.93
CA GLN A 42 9.34 -10.36 4.74
C GLN A 42 9.08 -11.67 4.01
N LEU A 43 7.82 -11.90 3.66
CA LEU A 43 7.36 -13.09 2.98
C LEU A 43 6.69 -12.70 1.67
N LEU A 44 7.12 -13.31 0.57
CA LEU A 44 6.44 -13.27 -0.70
C LEU A 44 5.49 -14.46 -0.79
N ILE A 45 4.19 -14.19 -0.93
CA ILE A 45 3.13 -15.17 -0.92
C ILE A 45 2.37 -15.14 -2.24
N GLY A 46 2.19 -16.30 -2.86
CA GLY A 46 1.31 -16.49 -4.00
C GLY A 46 -0.10 -16.82 -3.52
N VAL A 47 -1.09 -16.13 -4.07
CA VAL A 47 -2.51 -16.30 -3.76
C VAL A 47 -3.25 -16.64 -5.06
N ALA A 48 -3.93 -17.78 -5.06
CA ALA A 48 -4.80 -18.27 -6.12
C ALA A 48 -6.14 -18.75 -5.51
N PRO A 49 -7.20 -18.96 -6.30
CA PRO A 49 -8.46 -19.49 -5.79
C PRO A 49 -8.25 -20.85 -5.13
N GLY A 50 -8.54 -20.95 -3.82
CA GLY A 50 -8.40 -22.19 -3.05
C GLY A 50 -6.97 -22.57 -2.67
N ARG A 51 -5.95 -21.75 -3.01
CA ARG A 51 -4.55 -22.03 -2.69
C ARG A 51 -3.79 -20.78 -2.31
N VAL A 52 -3.10 -20.84 -1.18
CA VAL A 52 -2.11 -19.85 -0.77
C VAL A 52 -0.79 -20.60 -0.54
N SER A 53 0.31 -20.03 -1.03
CA SER A 53 1.63 -20.64 -0.88
C SER A 53 2.70 -19.58 -0.71
N THR A 54 3.60 -19.75 0.27
CA THR A 54 4.79 -18.93 0.40
C THR A 54 5.74 -19.22 -0.76
N LEU A 55 5.95 -18.22 -1.62
CA LEU A 55 6.88 -18.31 -2.75
C LEU A 55 8.32 -18.12 -2.27
N HIS A 56 8.53 -17.18 -1.34
CA HIS A 56 9.85 -16.90 -0.79
C HIS A 56 9.77 -16.26 0.58
N VAL A 57 10.73 -16.56 1.45
CA VAL A 57 10.98 -15.79 2.67
C VAL A 57 12.26 -15.01 2.42
N LEU A 58 12.15 -13.68 2.40
CA LEU A 58 13.28 -12.84 2.09
C LEU A 58 14.24 -12.83 3.28
N ALA A 59 15.48 -13.25 3.03
CA ALA A 59 16.56 -13.16 4.00
C ALA A 59 16.89 -11.69 4.29
N ASP A 60 16.95 -10.87 3.24
CA ASP A 60 17.17 -9.43 3.32
C ASP A 60 15.87 -8.68 3.01
N PRO A 61 15.32 -7.90 3.97
CA PRO A 61 14.11 -7.13 3.77
C PRO A 61 14.28 -6.10 2.64
N VAL A 62 13.33 -6.06 1.71
CA VAL A 62 13.28 -5.04 0.67
C VAL A 62 12.70 -3.76 1.26
N ALA A 63 13.38 -2.65 1.01
CA ALA A 63 12.86 -1.32 1.27
C ALA A 63 11.70 -1.04 0.30
N VAL A 64 10.48 -1.18 0.78
CA VAL A 64 9.29 -0.74 0.05
C VAL A 64 9.08 0.72 0.44
N ASP A 65 9.15 1.62 -0.54
CA ASP A 65 8.93 3.04 -0.30
C ASP A 65 7.52 3.23 0.25
N ARG A 66 7.45 3.48 1.56
CA ARG A 66 6.21 3.63 2.32
C ARG A 66 5.49 4.94 1.96
N GLY A 67 6.13 5.81 1.17
CA GLY A 67 5.58 7.07 0.71
C GLY A 67 4.62 6.88 -0.46
N GLU A 68 3.31 6.85 -0.19
CA GLU A 68 2.22 7.44 -1.00
C GLU A 68 0.84 6.77 -0.82
N ARG A 69 0.68 5.77 0.07
CA ARG A 69 -0.65 5.12 0.29
C ARG A 69 -1.35 5.46 1.59
N LEU A 70 -0.76 6.31 2.43
CA LEU A 70 -1.47 6.97 3.53
C LEU A 70 -1.86 8.36 3.03
N GLY A 71 -3.16 8.63 3.00
CA GLY A 71 -3.73 9.81 2.34
C GLY A 71 -3.04 11.13 2.69
N GLY A 72 -2.79 11.92 1.64
CA GLY A 72 -2.73 13.38 1.73
C GLY A 72 -1.56 14.00 2.47
N ALA A 73 -0.34 13.85 1.95
CA ALA A 73 0.68 14.92 1.98
C ALA A 73 1.66 14.72 0.83
N PRO A 74 2.01 15.77 0.07
CA PRO A 74 2.70 15.64 -1.21
C PRO A 74 4.14 15.18 -1.04
N SER A 75 4.51 14.22 -1.88
CA SER A 75 5.87 13.91 -2.27
C SER A 75 6.63 15.21 -2.58
N GLY A 76 7.95 15.25 -2.35
CA GLY A 76 8.82 16.43 -2.51
C GLY A 76 8.91 17.00 -3.94
N ARG A 77 7.99 16.63 -4.83
CA ARG A 77 7.72 17.33 -6.08
C ARG A 77 6.75 18.49 -5.78
N PRO A 78 7.05 19.71 -6.23
CA PRO A 78 6.14 20.82 -6.02
C PRO A 78 4.78 20.47 -6.61
N ASP A 79 3.75 20.49 -5.76
CA ASP A 79 2.37 20.32 -6.20
C ASP A 79 2.06 21.34 -7.31
N PHE A 80 1.26 20.95 -8.30
CA PHE A 80 0.98 21.79 -9.46
C PHE A 80 0.42 23.16 -9.05
N LYS A 81 -0.37 23.20 -7.97
CA LYS A 81 -0.87 24.46 -7.39
C LYS A 81 0.27 25.36 -6.93
N SER A 82 1.32 24.81 -6.32
CA SER A 82 2.51 25.53 -5.89
C SER A 82 3.32 26.06 -7.07
N VAL A 83 3.40 25.28 -8.16
CA VAL A 83 4.05 25.70 -9.41
C VAL A 83 3.27 26.85 -10.07
N LEU A 84 1.94 26.74 -10.14
CA LEU A 84 1.08 27.73 -10.78
C LEU A 84 1.10 29.06 -10.02
N ARG A 85 1.01 29.02 -8.70
CA ARG A 85 1.11 30.21 -7.84
C ARG A 85 2.43 30.95 -8.04
N ARG A 86 3.54 30.20 -8.08
CA ARG A 86 4.87 30.74 -8.37
C ARG A 86 4.94 31.39 -9.75
N SER A 87 4.35 30.81 -10.79
CA SER A 87 4.36 31.40 -12.14
C SER A 87 3.48 32.64 -12.28
N LEU A 88 2.43 32.75 -11.46
CA LEU A 88 1.49 33.87 -11.50
C LEU A 88 1.85 34.99 -10.52
N GLY A 89 2.90 34.82 -9.70
CA GLY A 89 3.33 35.82 -8.71
C GLY A 89 2.36 35.99 -7.53
N LEU A 90 1.61 34.94 -7.17
CA LEU A 90 0.63 34.90 -6.07
C LEU A 90 1.07 34.03 -4.89
#